data_AF-A0A1M3L2T7-F1
#
_entry.id   AF-A0A1M3L2T7-F1
#
_cell.length_a   1.000
_cell.length_b   1.000
_cell.length_c   1.000
_cell.angle_alpha   90.00
_cell.angle_beta   90.00
_cell.angle_gamma   90.00
#
_symmetry.space_group_name_H-M   'P 1'
#
loop_
_entity.id
_entity.type
_entity.pdbx_description
1 polymer ?
#
loop_
_entity_poly.entity_id
_entity_poly.type
_entity_poly.pdbx_seq_one_letter_code
_entity_poly.pdbx_strand_id
1 'polypeptide(L)'
;MEVRRENLYDYSARYYESAVGRFTSVDPLAEKYYNISPYTYVANNPLKYVNPTGKELEDPIVWFLPSEKNAKSMPPKHIEYKRGDNRFYVFGHGTPTSIYNKGTRLGNPKSINEALSKESPAWKKAMEKGEPVTLYLYTCNSATEGDFVSGSGENVHIRKGTNNPIAKQISKEYPNVIVVGFDGQYVYEVESGETTGVLNENEDGGIVIYKNGKEIAKIPYPENFTKVEKEKIEEERKKKKEKSK
;
A
#
# COMPACT_ATOMS: atom_id res chain seq x y z
N MET A 1 27.79 -16.71 -25.24
CA MET A 1 26.93 -17.02 -24.08
C MET A 1 26.86 -15.76 -23.24
N GLU A 2 25.69 -15.16 -23.15
CA GLU A 2 25.47 -13.86 -22.53
C GLU A 2 25.21 -14.03 -21.03
N VAL A 3 25.99 -13.32 -20.22
CA VAL A 3 25.99 -13.41 -18.75
C VAL A 3 24.76 -12.69 -18.22
N ARG A 4 23.82 -13.43 -17.60
CA ARG A 4 22.66 -12.86 -16.91
C ARG A 4 23.14 -12.08 -15.68
N ARG A 5 22.93 -10.77 -15.67
CA ARG A 5 23.15 -9.91 -14.49
C ARG A 5 22.09 -10.19 -13.41
N GLU A 6 22.55 -10.40 -12.20
CA GLU A 6 21.76 -10.64 -10.99
C GLU A 6 21.06 -9.35 -10.53
N ASN A 7 19.74 -9.41 -10.29
CA ASN A 7 18.92 -8.31 -9.76
C ASN A 7 18.99 -8.29 -8.22
N LEU A 8 20.13 -7.86 -7.69
CA LEU A 8 20.32 -7.64 -6.25
C LEU A 8 19.97 -6.18 -5.90
N TYR A 9 18.96 -5.98 -5.04
CA TYR A 9 18.60 -4.64 -4.54
C TYR A 9 19.29 -4.37 -3.20
N ASP A 10 20.06 -3.29 -3.13
CA ASP A 10 20.78 -2.86 -1.93
C ASP A 10 19.84 -2.05 -1.00
N TYR A 11 19.58 -2.59 0.19
CA TYR A 11 18.80 -1.95 1.25
C TYR A 11 19.69 -1.52 2.43
N SER A 12 20.92 -1.09 2.16
CA SER A 12 21.88 -0.46 3.07
C SER A 12 22.42 -1.35 4.20
N ALA A 13 21.86 -2.55 4.41
CA ALA A 13 22.34 -3.56 5.36
C ALA A 13 22.36 -5.01 4.81
N ARG A 14 21.55 -5.35 3.80
CA ARG A 14 21.55 -6.66 3.10
C ARG A 14 21.04 -6.52 1.66
N TYR A 15 21.42 -7.47 0.80
CA TYR A 15 20.90 -7.58 -0.56
C TYR A 15 19.59 -8.37 -0.59
N TYR A 16 18.56 -7.82 -1.24
CA TYR A 16 17.24 -8.42 -1.42
C TYR A 16 17.11 -9.02 -2.83
N GLU A 17 16.69 -10.28 -2.92
CA GLU A 17 16.43 -10.96 -4.18
C GLU A 17 14.92 -11.02 -4.45
N SER A 18 14.47 -10.21 -5.42
CA SER A 18 13.06 -10.02 -5.73
C SER A 18 12.38 -11.25 -6.34
N ALA A 19 13.14 -12.14 -6.98
CA ALA A 19 12.60 -13.38 -7.55
C ALA A 19 12.12 -14.38 -6.48
N VAL A 20 12.63 -14.28 -5.25
CA VAL A 20 12.40 -15.24 -4.15
C VAL A 20 11.69 -14.60 -2.97
N GLY A 21 11.69 -13.26 -2.86
CA GLY A 21 11.08 -12.54 -1.74
C GLY A 21 11.87 -12.67 -0.43
N ARG A 22 13.19 -12.85 -0.51
CA ARG A 22 14.09 -13.10 0.64
C ARG A 22 15.37 -12.28 0.53
N PHE A 23 16.04 -12.08 1.67
CA PHE A 23 17.41 -11.54 1.68
C PHE A 23 18.40 -12.65 1.30
N THR A 24 19.48 -12.30 0.58
CA THR A 24 20.51 -13.26 0.15
C THR A 24 21.61 -13.48 1.19
N SER A 25 21.60 -12.71 2.29
CA SER A 25 22.53 -12.86 3.41
C SER A 25 21.83 -13.09 4.75
N VAL A 26 22.50 -13.88 5.61
CA VAL A 26 22.07 -14.25 6.97
C VAL A 26 21.91 -13.00 7.83
N ASP A 27 20.83 -12.93 8.60
CA ASP A 27 20.59 -11.85 9.55
C ASP A 27 21.70 -11.77 10.62
N PRO A 28 22.35 -10.61 10.85
CA PRO A 28 23.35 -10.45 11.91
C PRO A 28 22.82 -10.73 13.32
N LEU A 29 21.50 -10.75 13.52
CA LEU A 29 20.83 -11.09 14.79
C LEU A 29 20.24 -12.51 14.80
N ALA A 30 20.58 -13.37 13.83
CA ALA A 30 20.05 -14.72 13.69
C ALA A 30 20.24 -15.58 14.96
N GLU A 31 21.33 -15.38 15.71
CA GLU A 31 21.61 -16.11 16.95
C GLU A 31 20.67 -15.76 18.12
N LYS A 32 19.84 -14.72 17.99
CA LYS A 32 18.86 -14.31 19.00
C LYS A 32 17.48 -14.94 18.80
N TYR A 33 17.21 -15.51 17.61
CA TYR A 33 15.89 -16.03 17.22
C TYR A 33 15.99 -17.33 16.42
N TYR A 34 16.39 -18.42 17.09
CA TYR A 34 16.58 -19.76 16.48
C TYR A 34 15.35 -20.36 15.77
N ASN A 35 14.15 -19.83 16.04
CA ASN A 35 12.88 -20.31 15.51
C ASN A 35 12.41 -19.58 14.24
N ILE A 36 13.16 -18.59 13.75
CA ILE A 36 12.84 -17.81 12.54
C ILE A 36 13.96 -18.01 11.53
N SER A 37 13.61 -18.27 10.27
CA SER A 37 14.60 -18.48 9.21
C SER A 37 15.49 -17.23 9.05
N PRO A 38 16.82 -17.37 8.97
CA PRO A 38 17.75 -16.23 8.89
C PRO A 38 17.62 -15.39 7.60
N TYR A 39 16.77 -15.81 6.67
CA TYR A 39 16.54 -15.21 5.35
C TYR A 39 15.18 -14.51 5.19
N THR A 40 14.30 -14.52 6.20
CA THR A 40 12.96 -13.92 6.09
C THR A 40 12.97 -12.39 6.09
N TYR A 41 12.24 -11.78 5.15
CA TYR A 41 11.92 -10.35 5.15
C TYR A 41 10.84 -10.09 6.20
N VAL A 42 11.16 -9.34 7.27
CA VAL A 42 10.23 -8.88 8.31
C VAL A 42 9.40 -10.03 8.93
N ALA A 43 10.02 -11.20 9.15
CA ALA A 43 9.33 -12.40 9.65
C ALA A 43 8.03 -12.76 8.87
N ASN A 44 7.98 -12.46 7.56
CA ASN A 44 6.81 -12.59 6.68
C ASN A 44 5.60 -11.71 7.03
N ASN A 45 5.75 -10.67 7.85
CA ASN A 45 4.65 -9.74 8.13
C ASN A 45 5.16 -8.28 8.20
N PRO A 46 5.28 -7.60 7.05
CA PRO A 46 5.75 -6.21 6.97
C PRO A 46 4.79 -5.19 7.61
N LEU A 47 3.58 -5.62 8.06
CA LEU A 47 2.64 -4.80 8.82
C LEU A 47 2.88 -4.91 10.35
N LYS A 48 3.59 -5.93 10.84
CA LYS A 48 3.58 -6.29 12.27
C LYS A 48 4.90 -6.08 13.04
N TYR A 49 6.06 -6.09 12.39
CA TYR A 49 7.34 -6.12 13.12
C TYR A 49 8.37 -5.13 12.59
N VAL A 50 8.79 -4.17 13.43
CA VAL A 50 10.06 -3.43 13.28
C VAL A 50 10.73 -3.35 14.66
N ASN A 51 12.06 -3.52 14.67
CA ASN A 51 12.93 -3.71 15.83
C ASN A 51 13.00 -2.46 16.75
N PRO A 52 12.84 -2.60 18.08
CA PRO A 52 12.67 -1.51 19.04
C PRO A 52 13.98 -0.77 19.36
N THR A 53 14.05 0.51 18.99
CA THR A 53 14.79 1.52 19.76
C THR A 53 14.13 2.87 19.54
N GLY A 54 13.36 3.31 20.54
CA GLY A 54 12.65 4.57 20.51
C GLY A 54 13.59 5.76 20.32
N LYS A 55 13.28 6.58 19.31
CA LYS A 55 13.62 8.00 19.18
C LYS A 55 12.85 8.58 18.00
N GLU A 56 12.10 9.64 18.29
CA GLU A 56 11.31 10.53 17.41
C GLU A 56 10.50 9.82 16.30
N LEU A 57 9.18 9.78 16.44
CA LEU A 57 8.28 9.24 15.42
C LEU A 57 7.93 10.33 14.41
N GLU A 58 7.84 9.99 13.12
CA GLU A 58 7.09 10.82 12.17
C GLU A 58 5.62 10.48 12.30
N ASP A 59 4.77 11.48 12.55
CA ASP A 59 3.34 11.24 12.60
C ASP A 59 2.86 10.80 11.21
N PRO A 60 2.14 9.67 11.11
CA PRO A 60 1.57 9.22 9.85
C PRO A 60 0.57 10.26 9.33
N ILE A 61 0.48 10.34 8.01
CA ILE A 61 -0.31 11.36 7.32
C ILE A 61 -1.76 10.87 7.26
N VAL A 62 -2.64 11.53 8.01
CA VAL A 62 -4.07 11.18 8.09
C VAL A 62 -4.90 12.18 7.30
N TRP A 63 -5.51 11.68 6.23
CA TRP A 63 -6.24 12.43 5.21
C TRP A 63 -7.74 12.14 5.18
N PHE A 64 -8.26 11.40 6.16
CA PHE A 64 -9.70 11.32 6.43
C PHE A 64 -10.27 12.67 6.87
N LEU A 65 -11.59 12.85 6.73
CA LEU A 65 -12.26 14.00 7.33
C LEU A 65 -12.21 13.89 8.87
N PRO A 66 -12.08 15.01 9.61
CA PRO A 66 -12.06 14.99 11.08
C PRO A 66 -13.32 14.40 11.74
N SER A 67 -14.45 14.43 11.02
CA SER A 67 -15.72 13.86 11.47
C SER A 67 -15.79 12.33 11.34
N GLU A 68 -14.88 11.71 10.59
CA GLU A 68 -14.87 10.27 10.39
C GLU A 68 -14.28 9.56 11.61
N LYS A 69 -15.00 8.53 12.10
CA LYS A 69 -14.50 7.65 13.17
C LYS A 69 -13.14 7.03 12.80
N ASN A 70 -12.99 6.74 11.51
CA ASN A 70 -11.81 6.18 10.87
C ASN A 70 -10.54 7.03 11.05
N ALA A 71 -10.68 8.36 11.13
CA ALA A 71 -9.55 9.27 11.35
C ALA A 71 -8.91 9.11 12.74
N LYS A 72 -9.65 8.54 13.70
CA LYS A 72 -9.16 8.30 15.07
C LYS A 72 -8.54 6.92 15.25
N SER A 73 -8.94 5.96 14.42
CA SER A 73 -8.49 4.56 14.47
C SER A 73 -7.29 4.27 13.57
N MET A 74 -7.12 5.08 12.52
CA MET A 74 -5.95 5.06 11.65
C MET A 74 -5.14 6.30 11.99
N PRO A 75 -3.85 6.17 12.35
CA PRO A 75 -2.94 5.04 12.17
C PRO A 75 -3.05 3.88 13.18
N PRO A 76 -2.75 2.63 12.77
CA PRO A 76 -2.68 1.50 13.70
C PRO A 76 -1.55 1.66 14.72
N LYS A 77 -1.84 1.37 15.99
CA LYS A 77 -0.86 1.53 17.10
C LYS A 77 0.28 0.51 17.09
N HIS A 78 0.11 -0.60 16.36
CA HIS A 78 1.11 -1.67 16.28
C HIS A 78 2.20 -1.40 15.23
N ILE A 79 2.03 -0.38 14.39
CA ILE A 79 3.06 0.05 13.43
C ILE A 79 3.97 1.08 14.11
N GLU A 80 5.28 0.87 14.02
CA GLU A 80 6.28 1.83 14.49
C GLU A 80 6.65 2.80 13.34
N TYR A 81 6.34 4.08 13.52
CA TYR A 81 6.58 5.13 12.52
C TYR A 81 7.89 5.87 12.78
N LYS A 82 9.03 5.32 12.33
CA LYS A 82 10.35 5.89 12.64
C LYS A 82 10.63 7.12 11.80
N ARG A 83 11.06 8.21 12.44
CA ARG A 83 11.52 9.41 11.72
C ARG A 83 12.79 9.11 10.94
N GLY A 84 12.85 9.61 9.70
CA GLY A 84 14.05 9.55 8.86
C GLY A 84 14.40 8.17 8.31
N ASP A 85 13.51 7.18 8.39
CA ASP A 85 13.67 5.90 7.68
C ASP A 85 13.21 5.97 6.21
N ASN A 86 12.77 7.16 5.77
CA ASN A 86 12.24 7.46 4.44
C ASN A 86 11.03 6.58 4.06
N ARG A 87 10.24 6.16 5.05
CA ARG A 87 8.96 5.49 4.88
C ARG A 87 7.83 6.41 5.29
N PHE A 88 6.91 6.64 4.36
CA PHE A 88 5.81 7.56 4.54
C PHE A 88 4.49 6.82 4.40
N TYR A 89 3.57 7.09 5.31
CA TYR A 89 2.31 6.38 5.43
C TYR A 89 1.16 7.37 5.26
N VAL A 90 0.32 7.15 4.26
CA VAL A 90 -0.84 8.00 3.95
C VAL A 90 -2.10 7.17 4.17
N PHE A 91 -2.91 7.60 5.13
CA PHE A 91 -4.18 6.99 5.49
C PHE A 91 -5.33 7.87 5.00
N GLY A 92 -6.22 7.32 4.19
CA GLY A 92 -7.36 8.08 3.70
C GLY A 92 -8.24 7.32 2.72
N HIS A 93 -9.12 8.07 2.06
CA HIS A 93 -9.95 7.54 0.97
C HIS A 93 -9.19 7.55 -0.34
N GLY A 94 -9.53 6.60 -1.21
CA GLY A 94 -8.94 6.45 -2.52
C GLY A 94 -9.90 5.86 -3.54
N THR A 95 -9.57 6.10 -4.80
CA THR A 95 -10.06 5.40 -5.97
C THR A 95 -8.86 5.03 -6.84
N PRO A 96 -9.03 4.25 -7.91
CA PRO A 96 -7.92 3.94 -8.80
C PRO A 96 -7.19 5.16 -9.37
N THR A 97 -7.83 6.32 -9.47
CA THR A 97 -7.23 7.52 -10.10
C THR A 97 -6.96 8.67 -9.15
N SER A 98 -7.28 8.53 -7.86
CA SER A 98 -7.14 9.65 -6.92
C SER A 98 -7.12 9.20 -5.48
N ILE A 99 -6.50 10.02 -4.65
CA ILE A 99 -6.61 9.96 -3.19
C ILE A 99 -7.21 11.26 -2.67
N TYR A 100 -7.78 11.25 -1.48
CA TYR A 100 -8.51 12.41 -0.94
C TYR A 100 -7.79 12.93 0.29
N ASN A 101 -7.42 14.21 0.30
CA ASN A 101 -6.93 14.93 1.48
C ASN A 101 -8.08 15.72 2.09
N LYS A 102 -8.65 15.23 3.19
CA LYS A 102 -9.73 15.88 3.96
C LYS A 102 -10.88 16.34 3.05
N GLY A 103 -11.30 15.45 2.15
CA GLY A 103 -12.34 15.69 1.15
C GLY A 103 -11.85 16.31 -0.17
N THR A 104 -10.63 16.85 -0.22
CA THR A 104 -10.05 17.39 -1.46
C THR A 104 -9.50 16.26 -2.32
N ARG A 105 -10.00 16.12 -3.55
CA ARG A 105 -9.53 15.09 -4.49
C ARG A 105 -8.17 15.46 -5.09
N LEU A 106 -7.18 14.58 -4.92
CA LEU A 106 -5.84 14.66 -5.51
C LEU A 106 -5.72 13.58 -6.60
N GLY A 107 -5.80 13.98 -7.86
CA GLY A 107 -5.94 13.07 -9.01
C GLY A 107 -4.68 12.88 -9.84
N ASN A 108 -3.54 13.42 -9.42
CA ASN A 108 -2.28 13.25 -10.14
C ASN A 108 -1.08 13.25 -9.17
N PRO A 109 0.09 12.72 -9.59
CA PRO A 109 1.28 12.64 -8.74
C PRO A 109 1.74 14.00 -8.18
N LYS A 110 1.67 15.07 -8.97
CA LYS A 110 2.15 16.40 -8.56
C LYS A 110 1.33 16.99 -7.43
N SER A 111 -0.01 16.95 -7.55
CA SER A 111 -0.89 17.45 -6.49
C SER A 111 -0.75 16.65 -5.19
N ILE A 112 -0.45 15.35 -5.31
CA ILE A 112 -0.17 14.49 -4.15
C ILE A 112 1.16 14.87 -3.51
N ASN A 113 2.22 15.03 -4.30
CA ASN A 113 3.52 15.45 -3.81
C ASN A 113 3.47 16.85 -3.15
N GLU A 114 2.72 17.78 -3.71
CA GLU A 114 2.50 19.11 -3.13
C GLU A 114 1.80 19.02 -1.77
N ALA A 115 0.73 18.22 -1.67
CA ALA A 115 0.03 18.00 -0.41
C ALA A 115 0.93 17.34 0.65
N LEU A 116 1.68 16.30 0.28
CA LEU A 116 2.63 15.62 1.16
C LEU A 116 3.75 16.56 1.62
N SER A 117 4.30 17.36 0.70
CA SER A 117 5.38 18.30 1.01
C SER A 117 4.93 19.44 1.93
N LYS A 118 3.64 19.79 1.91
CA LYS A 118 3.04 20.78 2.82
C LYS A 118 2.87 20.22 4.22
N GLU A 119 2.56 18.93 4.35
CA GLU A 119 2.23 18.30 5.63
C GLU A 119 3.43 17.61 6.30
N SER A 120 4.40 17.12 5.53
CA SER A 120 5.61 16.48 6.03
C SER A 120 6.88 17.20 5.53
N PRO A 121 7.56 17.96 6.40
CA PRO A 121 8.87 18.53 6.09
C PRO A 121 9.92 17.46 5.76
N ALA A 122 9.79 16.25 6.32
CA ALA A 122 10.68 15.14 6.03
C ALA A 122 10.49 14.60 4.62
N TRP A 123 9.22 14.40 4.19
CA TRP A 123 8.89 14.05 2.81
C TRP A 123 9.47 15.08 1.85
N LYS A 124 9.19 16.37 2.11
CA LYS A 124 9.67 17.47 1.27
C LYS A 124 11.19 17.41 1.10
N LYS A 125 11.93 17.28 2.21
CA LYS A 125 13.39 17.20 2.21
C LYS A 125 13.91 15.97 1.46
N ALA A 126 13.31 14.81 1.65
CA ALA A 126 13.71 13.58 0.96
C ALA A 126 13.50 13.70 -0.55
N MET A 127 12.37 14.28 -0.98
CA MET A 127 12.07 14.53 -2.39
C MET A 127 13.00 15.56 -3.01
N GLU A 128 13.29 16.68 -2.32
CA GLU A 128 14.23 17.72 -2.80
C GLU A 128 15.65 17.18 -3.00
N LYS A 129 16.07 16.24 -2.17
CA LYS A 129 17.38 15.58 -2.25
C LYS A 129 17.41 14.38 -3.19
N GLY A 130 16.27 13.93 -3.70
CA GLY A 130 16.17 12.69 -4.47
C GLY A 130 16.52 11.44 -3.67
N GLU A 131 16.35 11.47 -2.34
CA GLU A 131 16.59 10.31 -1.49
C GLU A 131 15.60 9.18 -1.87
N PRO A 132 16.03 7.91 -1.81
CA PRO A 132 15.11 6.78 -1.97
C PRO A 132 14.05 6.82 -0.86
N VAL A 133 12.76 6.73 -1.24
CA VAL A 133 11.64 6.71 -0.30
C VAL A 133 10.66 5.59 -0.61
N THR A 134 9.98 5.10 0.41
CA THR A 134 8.84 4.18 0.27
C THR A 134 7.56 4.87 0.73
N LEU A 135 6.58 4.97 -0.15
CA LEU A 135 5.26 5.55 0.12
C LEU A 135 4.21 4.44 0.24
N TYR A 136 3.64 4.28 1.43
CA TYR A 136 2.51 3.40 1.69
C TYR A 136 1.20 4.17 1.57
N LEU A 137 0.39 3.80 0.59
CA LEU A 137 -0.94 4.36 0.35
C LEU A 137 -1.99 3.45 0.96
N TYR A 138 -2.34 3.66 2.23
CA TYR A 138 -3.51 3.07 2.88
C TYR A 138 -4.77 3.80 2.41
N THR A 139 -5.04 3.68 1.11
CA THR A 139 -6.18 4.27 0.42
C THR A 139 -6.79 3.24 -0.54
N CYS A 140 -8.12 3.16 -0.59
CA CYS A 140 -8.84 2.13 -1.34
C CYS A 140 -8.53 2.19 -2.83
N ASN A 141 -8.37 1.02 -3.44
CA ASN A 141 -8.18 0.81 -4.88
C ASN A 141 -6.99 1.58 -5.48
N SER A 142 -6.05 2.07 -4.68
CA SER A 142 -4.93 2.90 -5.15
C SER A 142 -4.00 2.20 -6.15
N ALA A 143 -4.06 0.88 -6.21
CA ALA A 143 -3.34 0.03 -7.15
C ALA A 143 -4.24 -0.81 -8.08
N THR A 144 -5.56 -0.68 -7.99
CA THR A 144 -6.49 -1.49 -8.80
C THR A 144 -6.41 -1.14 -10.27
N GLU A 145 -6.16 -2.16 -11.09
CA GLU A 145 -6.29 -2.08 -12.54
C GLU A 145 -7.60 -2.73 -13.01
N GLY A 146 -8.19 -2.18 -14.07
CA GLY A 146 -9.51 -2.58 -14.52
C GLY A 146 -10.63 -2.01 -13.65
N ASP A 147 -11.79 -2.65 -13.71
CA ASP A 147 -12.97 -2.23 -12.96
C ASP A 147 -12.81 -2.55 -11.46
N PHE A 148 -13.46 -1.74 -10.62
CA PHE A 148 -13.16 -1.72 -9.19
C PHE A 148 -14.42 -1.73 -8.35
N VAL A 149 -14.29 -2.29 -7.14
CA VAL A 149 -15.36 -2.32 -6.16
C VAL A 149 -15.39 -1.03 -5.36
N SER A 150 -16.59 -0.51 -5.14
CA SER A 150 -16.85 0.64 -4.29
C SER A 150 -18.03 0.37 -3.35
N GLY A 151 -17.95 0.93 -2.14
CA GLY A 151 -18.96 0.74 -1.10
C GLY A 151 -18.83 -0.61 -0.38
N SER A 152 -19.55 -0.75 0.73
CA SER A 152 -19.50 -1.93 1.60
C SER A 152 -20.90 -2.34 2.06
N GLY A 153 -21.03 -3.55 2.61
CA GLY A 153 -22.31 -4.12 3.04
C GLY A 153 -23.32 -4.23 1.89
N GLU A 154 -24.49 -3.62 2.04
CA GLU A 154 -25.54 -3.65 1.01
C GLU A 154 -25.29 -2.68 -0.15
N ASN A 155 -24.38 -1.71 0.00
CA ASN A 155 -24.13 -0.63 -0.97
C ASN A 155 -22.90 -0.90 -1.85
N VAL A 156 -22.64 -2.17 -2.18
CA VAL A 156 -21.52 -2.57 -3.01
C VAL A 156 -21.84 -2.39 -4.50
N HIS A 157 -20.92 -1.75 -5.22
CA HIS A 157 -21.04 -1.49 -6.66
C HIS A 157 -19.73 -1.79 -7.39
N ILE A 158 -19.83 -2.34 -8.60
CA ILE A 158 -18.72 -2.42 -9.56
C ILE A 158 -18.73 -1.17 -10.42
N ARG A 159 -17.63 -0.41 -10.39
CA ARG A 159 -17.46 0.81 -11.17
C ARG A 159 -16.42 0.62 -12.25
N LYS A 160 -16.60 1.37 -13.35
CA LYS A 160 -15.61 1.44 -14.41
C LYS A 160 -14.30 1.98 -13.86
N GLY A 161 -13.21 1.26 -14.02
CA GLY A 161 -11.92 1.68 -13.50
C GLY A 161 -10.92 2.06 -14.58
N THR A 162 -9.65 1.73 -14.36
CA THR A 162 -8.50 2.27 -15.11
C THR A 162 -7.39 1.24 -15.21
N ASN A 163 -6.56 1.30 -16.25
CA ASN A 163 -5.34 0.49 -16.36
C ASN A 163 -4.08 1.28 -15.94
N ASN A 164 -4.28 2.45 -15.33
CA ASN A 164 -3.22 3.34 -14.90
C ASN A 164 -3.52 3.88 -13.48
N PRO A 165 -3.38 3.04 -12.44
CA PRO A 165 -3.75 3.41 -11.09
C PRO A 165 -2.81 4.47 -10.50
N ILE A 166 -3.29 5.22 -9.50
CA ILE A 166 -2.57 6.36 -8.94
C ILE A 166 -1.22 5.96 -8.32
N ALA A 167 -1.12 4.78 -7.70
CA ALA A 167 0.14 4.26 -7.18
C ALA A 167 1.19 4.07 -8.30
N LYS A 168 0.77 3.49 -9.44
CA LYS A 168 1.62 3.32 -10.62
C LYS A 168 2.06 4.67 -11.17
N GLN A 169 1.15 5.63 -11.28
CA GLN A 169 1.44 6.99 -11.75
C GLN A 169 2.49 7.68 -10.87
N ILE A 170 2.35 7.63 -9.53
CA ILE A 170 3.31 8.24 -8.59
C ILE A 170 4.69 7.61 -8.77
N SER A 171 4.77 6.29 -8.79
CA SER A 171 6.06 5.58 -8.95
C SER A 171 6.75 5.88 -10.29
N LYS A 172 5.98 6.25 -11.32
CA LYS A 172 6.49 6.61 -12.64
C LYS A 172 7.00 8.05 -12.68
N GLU A 173 6.26 8.98 -12.07
CA GLU A 173 6.63 10.39 -12.02
C GLU A 173 7.88 10.61 -11.15
N TYR A 174 8.02 9.83 -10.08
CA TYR A 174 9.10 9.98 -9.10
C TYR A 174 9.94 8.71 -8.99
N PRO A 175 11.01 8.58 -9.80
CA PRO A 175 11.83 7.36 -9.84
C PRO A 175 12.53 7.01 -8.52
N ASN A 176 12.70 7.96 -7.59
CA ASN A 176 13.22 7.70 -6.24
C ASN A 176 12.18 7.09 -5.29
N VAL A 177 10.89 7.09 -5.66
CA VAL A 177 9.77 6.59 -4.85
C VAL A 177 9.43 5.15 -5.21
N ILE A 178 9.36 4.27 -4.21
CA ILE A 178 8.64 2.99 -4.28
C ILE A 178 7.24 3.25 -3.72
N VAL A 179 6.19 2.79 -4.40
CA VAL A 179 4.81 3.00 -3.95
C VAL A 179 4.18 1.66 -3.63
N VAL A 180 3.64 1.52 -2.43
CA VAL A 180 2.84 0.38 -1.97
C VAL A 180 1.39 0.83 -1.95
N GLY A 181 0.52 0.18 -2.72
CA GLY A 181 -0.91 0.47 -2.80
C GLY A 181 -1.78 -0.78 -2.72
N PHE A 182 -3.10 -0.60 -2.77
CA PHE A 182 -4.07 -1.68 -2.63
C PHE A 182 -4.85 -1.91 -3.93
N ASP A 183 -4.83 -3.15 -4.40
CA ASP A 183 -5.71 -3.64 -5.45
C ASP A 183 -7.02 -4.14 -4.81
N GLY A 184 -7.93 -3.20 -4.60
CA GLY A 184 -9.23 -3.39 -3.97
C GLY A 184 -9.49 -2.38 -2.85
N GLN A 185 -10.71 -2.37 -2.31
CA GLN A 185 -11.00 -1.67 -1.07
C GLN A 185 -10.37 -2.43 0.09
N TYR A 186 -9.42 -1.82 0.78
CA TYR A 186 -8.89 -2.41 1.99
C TYR A 186 -9.91 -2.24 3.13
N VAL A 187 -10.14 -3.31 3.87
CA VAL A 187 -11.06 -3.39 5.01
C VAL A 187 -10.21 -3.45 6.26
N TYR A 188 -10.60 -2.73 7.31
CA TYR A 188 -9.86 -2.71 8.56
C TYR A 188 -10.78 -2.66 9.77
N GLU A 189 -10.26 -3.14 10.89
CA GLU A 189 -10.92 -3.03 12.19
C GLU A 189 -10.73 -1.63 12.78
N VAL A 190 -11.82 -1.01 13.23
CA VAL A 190 -11.80 0.38 13.74
C VAL A 190 -11.10 0.51 15.09
N GLU A 191 -10.98 -0.54 15.89
CA GLU A 191 -10.31 -0.41 17.19
C GLU A 191 -8.80 -0.61 17.09
N SER A 192 -8.36 -1.58 16.30
CA SER A 192 -6.94 -1.92 16.13
C SER A 192 -6.27 -1.19 14.96
N GLY A 193 -7.05 -0.72 13.98
CA GLY A 193 -6.57 -0.22 12.69
C GLY A 193 -6.04 -1.33 11.78
N GLU A 194 -6.10 -2.59 12.19
CA GLU A 194 -5.56 -3.71 11.41
C GLU A 194 -6.36 -3.88 10.12
N THR A 195 -5.65 -3.94 8.98
CA THR A 195 -6.26 -4.39 7.73
C THR A 195 -6.67 -5.83 7.91
N THR A 196 -7.95 -6.11 7.76
CA THR A 196 -8.52 -7.44 7.88
C THR A 196 -8.74 -8.07 6.51
N GLY A 197 -8.91 -7.30 5.44
CA GLY A 197 -9.12 -7.87 4.10
C GLY A 197 -8.95 -6.86 2.98
N VAL A 198 -9.04 -7.34 1.74
CA VAL A 198 -9.09 -6.48 0.55
C VAL A 198 -10.20 -6.95 -0.37
N LEU A 199 -11.15 -6.07 -0.68
CA LEU A 199 -12.35 -6.29 -1.50
C LEU A 199 -12.13 -5.82 -2.93
N ASN A 200 -12.08 -6.74 -3.89
CA ASN A 200 -11.96 -6.41 -5.32
C ASN A 200 -12.94 -7.20 -6.20
N GLU A 201 -13.00 -6.85 -7.49
CA GLU A 201 -13.96 -7.47 -8.42
C GLU A 201 -13.60 -8.91 -8.76
N ASN A 202 -12.34 -9.33 -8.66
CA ASN A 202 -11.85 -10.62 -9.18
C ASN A 202 -11.57 -11.65 -8.09
N GLU A 203 -11.81 -11.29 -6.84
CA GLU A 203 -11.49 -12.07 -5.66
C GLU A 203 -9.99 -12.42 -5.46
N ASP A 204 -9.11 -11.58 -6.00
CA ASP A 204 -7.66 -11.77 -6.02
C ASP A 204 -6.90 -10.51 -5.55
N GLY A 205 -7.59 -9.67 -4.79
CA GLY A 205 -7.10 -8.38 -4.32
C GLY A 205 -5.88 -8.51 -3.40
N GLY A 206 -5.19 -7.40 -3.20
CA GLY A 206 -4.05 -7.40 -2.29
C GLY A 206 -3.20 -6.15 -2.34
N ILE A 207 -1.96 -6.30 -1.91
CA ILE A 207 -0.98 -5.23 -1.88
C ILE A 207 -0.16 -5.30 -3.15
N VAL A 208 -0.01 -4.17 -3.84
CA VAL A 208 0.79 -4.06 -5.06
C VAL A 208 1.91 -3.05 -4.83
N ILE A 209 3.12 -3.43 -5.23
CA ILE A 209 4.31 -2.61 -5.11
C ILE A 209 4.73 -2.16 -6.49
N TYR A 210 4.85 -0.84 -6.68
CA TYR A 210 5.27 -0.21 -7.92
C TYR A 210 6.63 0.49 -7.77
N LYS A 211 7.44 0.38 -8.82
CA LYS A 211 8.68 1.15 -9.02
C LYS A 211 8.82 1.54 -10.48
N ASN A 212 9.11 2.82 -10.75
CA ASN A 212 9.29 3.35 -12.10
C ASN A 212 8.10 3.03 -13.04
N GLY A 213 6.87 3.05 -12.50
CA GLY A 213 5.64 2.75 -13.24
C GLY A 213 5.42 1.27 -13.55
N LYS A 214 6.22 0.36 -12.99
CA LYS A 214 6.08 -1.09 -13.15
C LYS A 214 5.69 -1.74 -11.84
N GLU A 215 4.75 -2.67 -11.92
CA GLU A 215 4.50 -3.60 -10.82
C GLU A 215 5.74 -4.48 -10.63
N ILE A 216 6.27 -4.51 -9.42
CA ILE A 216 7.44 -5.34 -9.08
C ILE A 216 7.08 -6.47 -8.11
N ALA A 217 5.92 -6.39 -7.45
CA ALA A 217 5.36 -7.46 -6.64
C ALA A 217 3.85 -7.22 -6.42
N LYS A 218 3.09 -8.31 -6.36
CA LYS A 218 1.73 -8.36 -5.81
C LYS A 218 1.69 -9.43 -4.72
N ILE A 219 1.22 -9.03 -3.54
CA ILE A 219 1.03 -9.91 -2.38
C ILE A 219 -0.49 -10.07 -2.22
N PRO A 220 -1.05 -11.23 -2.59
CA PRO A 220 -2.47 -11.50 -2.37
C PRO A 220 -2.80 -11.34 -0.89
N TYR A 221 -3.91 -10.68 -0.60
CA TYR A 221 -4.38 -10.52 0.77
C TYR A 221 -5.67 -11.29 0.95
N PRO A 222 -5.82 -12.08 2.03
CA PRO A 222 -7.02 -12.87 2.23
C PRO A 222 -8.27 -11.99 2.24
N GLU A 223 -9.28 -12.46 1.54
CA GLU A 223 -10.57 -11.81 1.50
C GLU A 223 -11.31 -12.01 2.82
N ASN A 224 -11.70 -10.91 3.46
CA ASN A 224 -12.54 -10.95 4.65
C ASN A 224 -13.84 -10.20 4.36
N PHE A 225 -14.73 -10.85 3.61
CA PHE A 225 -16.03 -10.29 3.23
C PHE A 225 -17.17 -10.99 3.94
N THR A 226 -18.23 -10.23 4.19
CA THR A 226 -19.51 -10.79 4.60
C THR A 226 -20.15 -11.58 3.44
N LYS A 227 -21.02 -12.53 3.77
CA LYS A 227 -21.80 -13.27 2.77
C LYS A 227 -22.61 -12.32 1.87
N VAL A 228 -23.15 -11.24 2.44
CA VAL A 228 -23.92 -10.21 1.72
C VAL A 228 -23.07 -9.52 0.66
N GLU A 229 -21.84 -9.13 0.99
CA GLU A 229 -20.95 -8.45 0.04
C GLU A 229 -20.58 -9.36 -1.14
N LYS A 230 -20.31 -10.64 -0.88
CA LYS A 230 -20.04 -11.64 -1.94
C LYS A 230 -21.23 -11.79 -2.88
N GLU A 231 -22.43 -11.92 -2.32
CA GLU A 231 -23.66 -12.02 -3.12
C GLU A 231 -23.89 -10.76 -3.96
N LYS A 232 -23.65 -9.56 -3.39
CA LYS A 232 -23.80 -8.28 -4.12
C LYS A 232 -22.78 -8.11 -5.23
N ILE A 233 -21.52 -8.50 -5.03
CA ILE A 233 -20.51 -8.49 -6.10
C ILE A 233 -20.96 -9.38 -7.25
N GLU A 234 -21.44 -10.59 -6.96
CA GLU A 234 -21.90 -11.52 -7.98
C GLU A 234 -23.14 -11.01 -8.75
N GLU A 235 -24.09 -10.35 -8.06
CA GLU A 235 -25.20 -9.66 -8.70
C GLU A 235 -24.73 -8.56 -9.66
N GLU A 236 -23.79 -7.71 -9.23
CA GLU A 236 -23.25 -6.63 -10.07
C GLU A 236 -22.49 -7.18 -11.29
N ARG A 237 -21.72 -8.27 -11.14
CA ARG A 237 -21.05 -8.96 -12.26
C ARG A 237 -22.07 -9.44 -13.29
N LYS A 238 -23.20 -10.03 -12.86
CA LYS A 238 -24.27 -10.51 -13.76
C LYS A 238 -24.92 -9.36 -14.54
N LYS A 239 -25.31 -8.28 -13.86
CA LYS A 239 -25.90 -7.09 -14.50
C LYS A 239 -24.99 -6.48 -15.56
N LYS A 240 -23.68 -6.48 -15.32
CA LYS A 240 -22.68 -5.96 -16.26
C LYS A 240 -22.56 -6.82 -17.52
N LYS A 241 -22.57 -8.15 -17.36
CA LYS A 241 -22.58 -9.10 -18.50
C LYS A 241 -23.82 -8.93 -19.37
N GLU A 242 -24.98 -8.70 -18.77
CA GLU A 242 -26.24 -8.47 -19.50
C GLU A 242 -26.21 -7.18 -20.32
N LYS A 243 -25.62 -6.10 -19.79
CA LYS A 243 -25.48 -4.82 -20.52
C LYS A 243 -24.45 -4.84 -21.66
N SER A 244 -23.61 -5.87 -21.72
CA SER A 244 -22.58 -6.03 -22.76
C SER A 244 -23.01 -6.92 -23.94
N LYS A 245 -24.23 -7.47 -23.89
CA LYS A 245 -24.87 -8.23 -24.98
C LYS A 245 -25.82 -7.33 -25.76
#